data_AF-A0A1A8YZQ7-F1
#
_entry.id   AF-A0A1A8YZQ7-F1
#
_cell.length_a   1.000
_cell.length_b   1.000
_cell.length_c   1.000
_cell.angle_alpha   90.00
_cell.angle_beta   90.00
_cell.angle_gamma   90.00
#
_symmetry.space_group_name_H-M   'P 1'
#
loop_
_entity.id
_entity.type
_entity.pdbx_description
1 polymer ?
#
loop_
_entity_poly.entity_id
_entity_poly.type
_entity_poly.pdbx_seq_one_letter_code
_entity_poly.pdbx_strand_id
1 'polypeptide(L)' 'MGIVFRKRQKFGPLYLNYTENGFSSWSIKLGRWSWNSRTRAHRVDLPGPLSWKQDKSRA' A
#
# COMPACT_ATOMS: atom_id res chain seq x y z
N MET A 1 -16.00 -24.98 -2.59
CA MET A 1 -14.92 -24.20 -1.94
C MET A 1 -13.85 -23.94 -3.00
N GLY A 2 -13.61 -22.68 -3.36
CA GLY A 2 -12.66 -22.33 -4.41
C GLY A 2 -11.25 -22.10 -3.87
N ILE A 3 -10.24 -22.49 -4.64
CA ILE A 3 -8.83 -22.15 -4.36
C ILE A 3 -8.68 -20.66 -4.67
N VAL A 4 -8.22 -19.87 -3.68
CA VAL A 4 -7.97 -18.44 -3.87
C VAL A 4 -6.49 -18.19 -4.11
N PHE A 5 -6.11 -17.72 -5.29
CA PHE A 5 -4.72 -17.34 -5.57
C PHE A 5 -4.42 -15.91 -5.14
N ARG A 6 -3.55 -15.74 -4.14
CA ARG A 6 -2.97 -14.46 -3.73
C ARG A 6 -1.46 -14.60 -3.58
N LYS A 7 -0.71 -13.74 -4.26
CA LYS A 7 0.75 -13.66 -4.14
C LYS A 7 1.16 -12.24 -3.82
N ARG A 8 1.95 -12.08 -2.75
CA ARG A 8 2.59 -10.79 -2.41
C ARG A 8 4.09 -10.89 -2.67
N GLN A 9 4.61 -10.02 -3.52
CA GLN A 9 6.03 -9.96 -3.83
C GLN A 9 6.63 -8.68 -3.27
N LYS A 10 7.69 -8.83 -2.47
CA LYS A 10 8.40 -7.71 -1.82
C LYS A 10 9.71 -7.46 -2.55
N PHE A 11 9.90 -6.23 -3.01
CA PHE A 11 11.12 -5.73 -3.63
C PHE A 11 11.59 -4.50 -2.86
N GLY A 12 12.36 -4.73 -1.79
CA GLY A 12 12.81 -3.66 -0.90
C GLY A 12 11.64 -2.87 -0.30
N PRO A 13 11.52 -1.56 -0.59
CA PRO A 13 10.40 -0.74 -0.13
C PRO A 13 9.10 -0.98 -0.92
N LEU A 14 9.15 -1.65 -2.07
CA LEU A 14 8.01 -1.92 -2.94
C LEU A 14 7.35 -3.26 -2.59
N TYR A 15 6.02 -3.25 -2.53
CA TYR A 15 5.17 -4.41 -2.30
C TYR A 15 4.21 -4.52 -3.47
N LEU A 16 4.24 -5.62 -4.19
CA LEU A 16 3.35 -5.92 -5.31
C LEU A 16 2.38 -7.02 -4.87
N ASN A 17 1.08 -6.80 -5.07
CA ASN A 17 0.03 -7.75 -4.75
C ASN A 17 -0.60 -8.24 -6.06
N TYR A 18 -0.57 -9.56 -6.25
CA TYR A 18 -1.17 -10.27 -7.37
C TYR A 18 -2.31 -11.14 -6.85
N THR A 19 -3.42 -11.13 -7.58
CA THR A 19 -4.61 -11.94 -7.33
C THR A 19 -4.91 -12.78 -8.57
N GLU A 20 -6.00 -13.55 -8.57
CA GLU A 20 -6.45 -14.35 -9.72
C GLU A 20 -6.59 -13.54 -11.01
N ASN A 21 -7.06 -12.29 -10.93
CA ASN A 21 -7.17 -11.38 -12.07
C ASN A 21 -5.84 -10.71 -12.47
N GLY A 22 -4.69 -11.16 -11.96
CA GLY A 22 -3.37 -10.61 -12.24
C GLY A 22 -2.93 -9.53 -11.25
N PHE A 23 -2.27 -8.48 -11.75
CA PHE A 23 -1.74 -7.39 -10.92
C PHE A 23 -2.86 -6.59 -10.27
N SER A 24 -2.96 -6.64 -8.94
CA SER A 24 -4.06 -6.03 -8.19
C SER A 24 -3.69 -4.66 -7.63
N SER A 25 -2.55 -4.55 -6.96
CA SER A 25 -2.12 -3.30 -6.34
C SER A 25 -0.65 -3.33 -5.98
N TRP A 26 -0.09 -2.15 -5.77
CA TRP A 26 1.25 -2.00 -5.24
C TRP A 26 1.30 -0.98 -4.12
N SER A 27 2.34 -1.06 -3.29
CA SER A 27 2.58 -0.12 -2.21
C SER A 27 4.07 0.11 -2.06
N ILE A 28 4.49 1.35 -1.83
CA ILE A 28 5.85 1.69 -1.47
C ILE A 28 5.87 2.08 0.01
N LYS A 29 6.86 1.60 0.75
CA LYS A 29 7.15 2.00 2.13
C LYS A 29 8.62 2.37 2.26
N LEU A 30 8.89 3.66 2.42
CA LEU A 30 10.22 4.20 2.68
C LEU A 30 10.25 4.81 4.08
N GLY A 31 10.79 4.07 5.05
CA GLY A 31 10.88 4.52 6.44
C GLY A 31 9.51 4.88 7.02
N ARG A 32 9.33 6.17 7.35
CA ARG A 32 8.10 6.76 7.90
C ARG A 32 7.08 7.11 6.83
N TRP A 33 7.45 7.09 5.55
CA TRP A 33 6.56 7.38 4.43
C TRP A 33 6.07 6.08 3.79
N SER A 34 4.79 6.04 3.45
CA SER A 34 4.22 4.97 2.65
C SER A 34 3.21 5.51 1.63
N TRP A 35 3.09 4.82 0.51
CA TRP A 35 2.17 5.16 -0.57
C TRP A 35 1.54 3.88 -1.09
N ASN A 36 0.23 3.87 -1.30
CA ASN A 36 -0.50 2.70 -1.77
C ASN A 36 -1.26 3.06 -3.05
N SER A 37 -1.08 2.26 -4.11
CA SER A 37 -1.67 2.50 -5.42
C SER A 37 -3.20 2.36 -5.43
N ARG A 38 -3.75 1.56 -4.52
CA ARG A 38 -5.20 1.34 -4.39
C ARG A 38 -5.89 2.54 -3.78
N THR A 39 -5.32 3.08 -2.70
CA THR A 39 -5.87 4.29 -2.06
C THR A 39 -5.42 5.57 -2.75
N ARG A 40 -4.33 5.50 -3.55
CA ARG A 40 -3.60 6.64 -4.14
C ARG A 40 -3.32 7.72 -3.10
N ALA A 41 -3.03 7.31 -1.88
CA ALA A 41 -2.81 8.18 -0.73
C ALA A 41 -1.41 7.93 -0.17
N HIS A 42 -0.70 9.01 0.17
CA HIS A 42 0.51 8.91 0.97
C HIS A 42 0.19 9.04 2.46
N ARG A 43 1.00 8.35 3.27
CA ARG A 43 0.98 8.42 4.73
C ARG A 43 2.39 8.68 5.23
N VAL A 44 2.53 9.61 6.15
CA VAL A 44 3.77 9.90 6.86
C VAL A 44 3.54 9.66 8.34
N ASP A 45 4.29 8.75 8.93
CA ASP A 45 4.29 8.52 10.38
C ASP A 45 5.04 9.68 11.03
N LEU A 46 4.37 10.46 11.87
CA LEU A 46 4.96 11.56 12.64
C LEU A 46 5.54 11.03 13.96
N PRO A 47 6.50 11.70 14.60
CA PRO A 47 7.02 11.25 15.89
C PRO A 47 5.89 11.21 16.94
N GLY A 48 5.82 10.11 17.69
CA GLY A 48 4.71 9.82 18.60
C GLY A 48 3.60 8.96 17.96
N PRO A 49 2.38 8.92 18.54
CA PRO A 49 1.25 8.13 18.03
C PRO A 49 0.53 8.81 16.84
N LEU A 50 1.13 9.85 16.27
CA LEU A 50 0.54 10.66 15.21
C LEU A 50 0.96 10.14 13.84
N SER A 51 0.01 10.08 12.91
CA SER A 51 0.29 9.78 11.51
C SER A 51 -0.50 10.72 10.64
N TRP A 52 0.19 11.39 9.73
CA TRP A 52 -0.45 12.22 8.72
C TRP A 52 -0.80 11.35 7.52
N LYS A 53 -2.06 11.37 7.10
CA LYS A 53 -2.55 10.65 5.92
C LYS A 53 -3.17 11.68 5.00
N GLN A 54 -2.79 11.64 3.73
CA GLN A 54 -3.49 12.42 2.71
C GLN A 54 -4.89 11.82 2.54
N ASP A 55 -5.90 12.56 2.97
CA ASP A 55 -7.29 12.22 2.70
C ASP A 55 -7.66 12.75 1.31
N LYS A 56 -8.14 11.87 0.44
CA LYS A 56 -8.55 12.22 -0.91
C LYS A 56 -9.84 13.04 -0.94
N SER A 57 -10.58 13.11 0.18
CA SER A 57 -11.85 13.83 0.28
C SER A 57 -11.72 15.35 0.41
N ARG A 58 -10.50 15.88 0.59
CA ARG A 58 -10.22 17.33 0.61
C ARG A 58 -9.26 17.70 -0.51
N ALA A 59 -9.76 17.68 -1.74
CA ALA A 59 -9.18 18.39 -2.87
C ALA A 59 -10.00 19.67 -3.09
#